data_AF-A0A438X9V6-F1
#
_entry.id   AF-A0A438X9V6-F1
#
_cell.length_a   1.000
_cell.length_b   1.000
_cell.length_c   1.000
_cell.angle_alpha   90.00
_cell.angle_beta   90.00
_cell.angle_gamma   90.00
#
_symmetry.space_group_name_H-M   'P 1'
#
loop_
_entity.id
_entity.type
_entity.pdbx_description
1 polymer ?
#
loop_
_entity_poly.entity_id
_entity_poly.type
_entity_poly.pdbx_seq_one_letter_code
_entity_poly.pdbx_strand_id
1 'polypeptide(L)'
;NCSKLRFNSHTSWPIGAGHGCIGCSEPNFWDTMSPFEEPLANRSIKTAFDGLGADKVADKVGTTLLSATAIGIVAHALLSKAIKNKE
;
A
#
# COMPACT_ATOMS: atom_id res chain seq x y z
N ASN A 1 -12.21 -3.61 21.56
CA ASN A 1 -13.57 -4.03 21.10
C ASN A 1 -14.25 -3.01 20.17
N CYS A 2 -13.64 -1.85 19.91
CA CYS A 2 -14.25 -0.74 19.19
C CYS A 2 -14.76 -1.11 17.78
N SER A 3 -14.03 -1.95 17.04
CA SER A 3 -14.43 -2.39 15.69
C SER A 3 -15.62 -3.35 15.67
N LYS A 4 -15.91 -4.04 16.77
CA LYS A 4 -17.01 -5.02 16.87
C LYS A 4 -18.23 -4.45 17.59
N LEU A 5 -18.05 -4.01 18.85
CA LEU A 5 -19.15 -3.42 19.64
C LEU A 5 -19.47 -1.98 19.24
N ARG A 6 -18.50 -1.21 18.76
CA ARG A 6 -18.64 0.22 18.46
C ARG A 6 -19.10 1.05 19.68
N PHE A 7 -19.40 2.32 19.46
CA PHE A 7 -19.86 3.30 20.45
C PHE A 7 -21.31 3.70 20.15
N ASN A 8 -21.99 4.21 21.17
CA ASN A 8 -23.34 4.78 21.08
C ASN A 8 -24.35 3.78 20.45
N SER A 9 -24.61 2.67 21.13
CA SER A 9 -25.55 1.64 20.64
C SER A 9 -25.21 1.12 19.24
N HIS A 10 -23.96 0.72 19.05
CA HIS A 10 -23.42 0.21 17.79
C HIS A 10 -23.38 1.21 16.61
N THR A 11 -23.60 2.51 16.86
CA THR A 11 -23.69 3.53 15.81
C THR A 11 -22.38 3.69 15.04
N SER A 12 -21.28 4.00 15.74
CA SER A 12 -20.00 4.28 15.07
C SER A 12 -18.81 4.07 16.00
N TRP A 13 -17.60 4.28 15.51
CA TRP A 13 -16.34 4.12 16.23
C TRP A 13 -15.29 5.00 15.56
N PRO A 14 -14.11 5.27 16.17
CA PRO A 14 -13.16 6.26 15.64
C PRO A 14 -12.82 6.07 14.15
N ILE A 15 -12.45 4.84 13.75
CA ILE A 15 -12.13 4.52 12.35
C ILE A 15 -13.37 4.66 11.45
N GLY A 16 -14.55 4.27 11.93
CA GLY A 16 -15.80 4.47 11.20
C GLY A 16 -16.21 5.94 11.05
N ALA A 17 -15.74 6.81 11.95
CA ALA A 17 -15.93 8.25 11.89
C ALA A 17 -14.80 8.97 11.12
N GLY A 18 -13.85 8.23 10.55
CA GLY A 18 -12.76 8.76 9.73
C GLY A 18 -11.45 9.07 10.47
N HIS A 19 -11.35 8.78 11.77
CA HIS A 19 -10.13 8.99 12.54
C HIS A 19 -9.42 7.66 12.84
N GLY A 20 -8.10 7.60 12.64
CA GLY A 20 -7.28 6.43 12.99
C GLY A 20 -7.41 6.02 14.46
N CYS A 21 -7.16 4.75 14.76
CA CYS A 21 -7.10 4.29 16.14
C CYS A 21 -5.83 4.87 16.80
N ILE A 22 -5.99 5.63 17.87
CA ILE A 22 -4.86 6.19 18.63
C ILE A 22 -4.32 5.24 19.72
N GLY A 23 -4.94 4.07 19.88
CA GLY A 23 -4.52 3.10 20.90
C GLY A 23 -4.89 3.49 22.33
N CYS A 24 -5.97 4.25 22.56
CA CYS A 24 -6.32 4.77 23.89
C CYS A 24 -6.55 3.73 24.99
N SER A 25 -6.69 2.45 24.64
CA SER A 25 -6.80 1.34 25.60
C SER A 25 -5.45 0.68 25.93
N GLU A 26 -4.36 1.10 25.28
CA GLU A 26 -3.02 0.57 25.51
C GLU A 26 -2.25 1.40 26.57
N PRO A 27 -1.36 0.78 27.35
CA PRO A 27 -0.54 1.50 28.33
C PRO A 27 0.34 2.58 27.68
N ASN A 28 0.40 3.77 28.29
CA ASN A 28 1.25 4.89 27.85
C ASN A 28 1.06 5.24 26.36
N PHE A 29 -0.16 5.16 25.84
CA PHE A 29 -0.40 5.37 24.40
C PHE A 29 0.00 6.76 23.90
N TRP A 30 -0.06 7.79 24.76
CA TRP A 30 0.41 9.14 24.44
C TRP A 30 1.89 9.16 24.03
N ASP A 31 2.72 8.32 24.64
CA ASP A 31 4.17 8.25 24.39
C ASP A 31 4.54 7.15 23.38
N THR A 32 3.76 6.08 23.32
CA THR A 32 4.10 4.88 22.55
C THR A 32 3.44 4.81 21.19
N MET A 33 2.36 5.56 20.98
CA MET A 33 1.55 5.56 19.75
C MET A 33 1.55 6.91 19.03
N SER A 34 2.15 7.95 19.60
CA SER A 34 2.36 9.22 18.91
C SER A 34 3.55 9.13 17.94
N PRO A 35 3.56 9.94 16.86
CA PRO A 35 2.48 10.81 16.39
C PRO A 35 1.27 10.02 15.81
N PHE A 36 0.03 10.48 16.06
CA PHE A 36 -1.18 9.69 15.77
C PHE A 36 -1.62 9.73 14.29
N GLU A 37 -1.20 10.77 13.58
CA GLU A 37 -1.57 11.06 12.21
C GLU A 37 -0.54 10.50 11.21
N GLU A 38 0.54 9.89 11.72
CA GLU A 38 1.46 9.15 10.89
C GLU A 38 0.99 7.70 10.73
N PRO A 39 1.07 7.14 9.51
CA PRO A 39 0.82 5.73 9.33
C PRO A 39 1.76 4.92 10.21
N LEU A 40 1.22 3.92 10.92
CA LEU A 40 2.00 2.89 11.62
C LEU A 40 2.89 2.06 10.68
N ALA A 41 2.95 2.39 9.39
CA ALA A 41 3.73 1.71 8.35
C ALA A 41 5.23 1.68 8.63
N ASN A 42 5.74 2.57 9.48
CA ASN A 42 7.10 2.57 10.00
C ASN A 42 7.33 1.55 11.14
N ARG A 43 6.28 0.90 11.65
CA ARG A 43 6.36 -0.28 12.52
C ARG A 43 5.92 -1.50 11.71
N SER A 44 6.86 -2.37 11.36
CA SER A 44 6.63 -3.54 10.51
C SER A 44 5.62 -4.51 11.12
N ILE A 45 4.34 -4.30 10.83
CA ILE A 45 3.28 -5.27 11.08
C ILE A 45 3.57 -6.44 10.14
N LYS A 46 4.07 -7.55 10.68
CA LYS A 46 4.34 -8.79 9.95
C LYS A 46 3.02 -9.32 9.36
N THR A 47 2.77 -9.01 8.10
CA THR A 47 1.67 -9.58 7.29
C THR A 47 2.22 -10.54 6.25
N ALA A 48 1.35 -11.16 5.45
CA ALA A 48 1.75 -12.10 4.38
C ALA A 48 2.78 -11.52 3.38
N PHE A 49 2.89 -10.19 3.30
CA PHE A 49 3.84 -9.48 2.44
C PHE A 49 4.82 -8.62 3.24
N ASP A 50 5.21 -9.07 4.44
CA ASP A 50 6.17 -8.40 5.35
C ASP A 50 5.80 -6.93 5.66
N GLY A 51 4.49 -6.63 5.71
CA GLY A 51 3.99 -5.28 5.98
C GLY A 51 3.93 -4.34 4.78
N LEU A 52 4.33 -4.79 3.58
CA LEU A 52 4.32 -3.97 2.36
C LEU A 52 2.91 -3.76 1.77
N GLY A 53 1.97 -4.66 2.06
CA GLY A 53 0.61 -4.68 1.51
C GLY A 53 0.51 -5.41 0.17
N ALA A 54 -0.56 -6.19 -0.03
CA ALA A 54 -0.75 -7.00 -1.23
C ALA A 54 -0.81 -6.15 -2.50
N ASP A 55 -1.59 -5.06 -2.45
CA ASP A 55 -1.80 -4.16 -3.58
C ASP A 55 -0.49 -3.49 -4.02
N LYS A 56 0.29 -2.97 -3.07
CA LYS A 56 1.59 -2.34 -3.36
C LYS A 56 2.57 -3.32 -4.01
N VAL A 57 2.58 -4.58 -3.56
CA VAL A 57 3.43 -5.62 -4.16
C VAL A 57 2.95 -5.96 -5.57
N ALA A 58 1.63 -6.13 -5.76
CA ALA A 58 1.03 -6.40 -7.06
C ALA A 58 1.30 -5.26 -8.05
N ASP A 59 1.10 -4.02 -7.64
CA ASP A 59 1.38 -2.82 -8.43
C ASP A 59 2.85 -2.76 -8.84
N LYS A 60 3.77 -3.00 -7.90
CA LYS A 60 5.20 -2.99 -8.20
C LYS A 60 5.58 -4.03 -9.25
N VAL A 61 5.11 -5.27 -9.09
CA VAL A 61 5.39 -6.36 -10.04
C VAL A 61 4.75 -6.06 -11.40
N GLY A 62 3.47 -5.69 -11.41
CA GLY A 62 2.71 -5.42 -12.62
C GLY A 62 3.28 -4.25 -13.41
N THR A 63 3.55 -3.11 -12.76
CA THR A 63 4.14 -1.94 -13.42
C THR A 63 5.54 -2.20 -13.96
N THR A 64 6.35 -2.97 -13.22
CA THR A 64 7.70 -3.36 -13.68
C THR A 64 7.61 -4.19 -14.96
N LEU A 65 6.79 -5.25 -14.97
CA LEU A 65 6.62 -6.11 -16.15
C LEU A 65 6.05 -5.33 -17.34
N LEU A 66 5.01 -4.53 -17.11
CA LEU A 66 4.40 -3.70 -18.15
C LEU A 66 5.43 -2.78 -18.80
N SER A 67 6.25 -2.08 -17.98
CA SER A 67 7.28 -1.17 -18.48
C SER A 67 8.34 -1.88 -19.32
N ALA A 68 8.81 -3.05 -18.86
CA ALA A 68 9.80 -3.84 -19.57
C ALA A 68 9.27 -4.33 -20.92
N THR A 69 8.02 -4.81 -20.95
CA THR A 69 7.37 -5.23 -22.19
C THR A 69 7.20 -4.08 -23.17
N ALA A 70 6.77 -2.91 -22.70
CA ALA A 70 6.62 -1.72 -23.55
C ALA A 70 7.95 -1.31 -24.20
N ILE A 71 9.04 -1.29 -23.43
CA ILE A 71 10.40 -1.01 -23.93
C ILE A 71 10.80 -2.04 -24.99
N GLY A 72 10.54 -3.33 -24.74
CA GLY A 72 10.84 -4.40 -25.69
C GLY A 72 10.11 -4.23 -27.03
N ILE A 73 8.82 -3.88 -27.00
CA ILE A 73 8.02 -3.63 -28.20
C ILE A 73 8.58 -2.45 -29.00
N VAL A 74 8.88 -1.32 -28.33
CA VAL A 74 9.43 -0.14 -28.98
C VAL A 74 10.80 -0.44 -29.61
N ALA A 75 11.69 -1.12 -28.87
CA ALA A 75 12.99 -1.51 -29.38
C ALA A 75 12.87 -2.44 -30.60
N HIS A 76 11.97 -3.44 -30.53
CA HIS A 76 11.71 -4.35 -31.64
C HIS A 76 11.23 -3.60 -32.89
N ALA A 77 10.26 -2.69 -32.74
CA ALA A 77 9.72 -1.92 -33.85
C ALA A 77 10.78 -1.01 -34.52
N LEU A 78 11.60 -0.33 -33.73
CA LEU A 78 12.66 0.57 -34.24
C LEU A 78 13.75 -0.21 -34.97
N LEU A 79 14.22 -1.32 -34.41
CA LEU A 79 15.25 -2.16 -35.03
C LEU A 79 14.75 -2.81 -36.32
N SER A 80 13.54 -3.37 -36.33
CA SER A 80 12.95 -3.96 -37.53
C SER A 80 12.80 -2.93 -38.66
N LYS A 81 12.40 -1.70 -38.35
CA LYS A 81 12.34 -0.61 -39.34
C LYS A 81 13.73 -0.23 -39.88
N ALA A 82 14.74 -0.16 -39.02
CA ALA A 82 16.09 0.21 -39.43
C ALA A 82 16.77 -0.86 -40.31
N ILE A 83 16.57 -2.15 -39.99
CA ILE A 83 17.13 -3.27 -40.76
C ILE A 83 16.44 -3.39 -42.12
N LYS A 84 15.11 -3.32 -42.18
CA LYS A 84 14.36 -3.42 -43.44
C LYS A 84 14.72 -2.33 -44.45
N ASN A 85 15.10 -1.14 -43.99
CA ASN A 85 15.52 -0.04 -44.86
C ASN A 85 16.95 -0.19 -45.42
N LYS A 86 17.72 -1.18 -44.96
CA LYS A 86 19.08 -1.47 -45.47
C LYS A 86 19.09 -2.53 -46.57
N GLU A 87 18.01 -3.28 -46.75
CA GLU A 87 17.78 -4.18 -47.90
C GLU A 87 17.05 -3.43 -49.02
#